data_AF-A0A3N4NIG2-F1
#
_entry.id   AF-A0A3N4NIG2-F1
#
_cell.length_a   1.000
_cell.length_b   1.000
_cell.length_c   1.000
_cell.angle_alpha   90.00
_cell.angle_beta   90.00
_cell.angle_gamma   90.00
#
_symmetry.space_group_name_H-M   'P 1'
#
loop_
_entity.id
_entity.type
_entity.pdbx_description
1 polymer ?
#
loop_
_entity_poly.entity_id
_entity_poly.type
_entity_poly.pdbx_seq_one_letter_code
_entity_poly.pdbx_strand_id
1 'polypeptide(L)'
;MLLSSKDYIRNSGVPKGWRLYLLSKHKWSVASLITGNALMNDYQAMWHILKKSRNDAVASVIIPNTMRQILEYYFSFSGKYLSFNSALERLSHDKSEPGFKAFARYVNRHSHADARNIKLLETASVALYLEWFEKIFSTVDAEHYHLMMHEDQQL
;
A
#
# COMPACT_ATOMS: atom_id res chain seq x y z
N MET A 1 24.81 26.00 -7.25
CA MET A 1 24.32 26.77 -8.42
C MET A 1 22.86 27.13 -8.15
N LEU A 2 22.53 28.41 -8.00
CA LEU A 2 21.16 28.86 -7.72
C LEU A 2 20.46 29.20 -9.05
N LEU A 3 19.60 28.30 -9.52
CA LEU A 3 18.81 28.51 -10.74
C LEU A 3 17.45 29.14 -10.36
N SER A 4 17.37 30.46 -10.48
CA SER A 4 16.09 31.16 -10.53
C SER A 4 15.45 30.92 -11.90
N SER A 5 14.20 30.46 -11.94
CA SER A 5 13.36 30.63 -13.13
C SER A 5 11.99 31.14 -12.73
N LYS A 6 11.44 31.97 -13.61
CA LYS A 6 10.02 32.29 -13.66
C LYS A 6 9.21 31.03 -13.98
N ASP A 7 7.89 31.18 -13.98
CA ASP A 7 6.86 30.16 -14.22
C ASP A 7 6.58 29.26 -13.01
N TYR A 8 5.51 29.63 -12.28
CA TYR A 8 5.06 29.01 -11.04
C TYR A 8 3.97 27.98 -11.34
N ILE A 9 4.37 26.75 -11.66
CA ILE A 9 3.47 25.60 -11.57
C ILE A 9 3.32 25.24 -10.10
N ARG A 10 2.12 25.43 -9.55
CA ARG A 10 1.81 25.25 -8.12
C ARG A 10 1.75 23.75 -7.77
N ASN A 11 2.90 23.15 -7.51
CA ASN A 11 2.94 21.80 -6.93
C ASN A 11 2.37 21.81 -5.51
N SER A 12 1.40 20.94 -5.25
CA SER A 12 0.89 20.64 -3.91
C SER A 12 2.03 20.20 -2.98
N GLY A 13 1.94 20.59 -1.71
CA GLY A 13 2.89 20.19 -0.66
C GLY A 13 4.23 20.96 -0.62
N VAL A 14 4.47 21.98 -1.45
CA VAL A 14 5.72 22.76 -1.44
C VAL A 14 5.52 24.17 -0.85
N PRO A 15 6.37 24.64 0.09
CA PRO A 15 6.32 26.01 0.61
C PRO A 15 6.48 27.08 -0.48
N LYS A 16 5.79 28.21 -0.33
CA LYS A 16 5.80 29.30 -1.34
C LYS A 16 7.22 29.81 -1.59
N GLY A 17 7.67 29.75 -2.85
CA GLY A 17 9.00 30.18 -3.27
C GLY A 17 10.10 29.10 -3.19
N TRP A 18 9.77 27.88 -2.74
CA TRP A 18 10.72 26.77 -2.64
C TRP A 18 10.58 25.81 -3.83
N ARG A 19 11.64 25.04 -4.09
CA ARG A 19 11.66 23.90 -5.02
C ARG A 19 12.29 22.72 -4.28
N LEU A 20 11.65 21.55 -4.37
CA LEU A 20 12.19 20.32 -3.79
C LEU A 20 13.06 19.60 -4.82
N TYR A 21 14.19 19.06 -4.38
CA TYR A 21 15.07 18.25 -5.22
C TYR A 21 15.44 16.96 -4.47
N LEU A 22 15.30 15.82 -5.13
CA LEU A 22 15.87 14.56 -4.66
C LEU A 22 17.35 14.52 -5.03
N LEU A 23 18.22 14.33 -4.05
CA LEU A 23 19.66 14.20 -4.25
C LEU A 23 20.08 12.73 -4.21
N SER A 24 20.36 12.16 -5.38
CA SER A 24 20.90 10.79 -5.50
C SER A 24 22.42 10.81 -5.57
N LYS A 25 23.09 10.01 -4.73
CA LYS A 25 24.56 9.92 -4.67
C LYS A 25 25.03 8.54 -5.13
N HIS A 26 25.73 8.49 -6.26
CA HIS A 26 26.49 7.33 -6.71
C HIS A 26 27.90 7.79 -7.12
N LYS A 27 28.44 7.36 -8.28
CA LYS A 27 29.71 7.85 -8.82
C LYS A 27 29.71 9.37 -9.05
N TRP A 28 28.55 9.94 -9.33
CA TRP A 28 28.29 11.37 -9.39
C TRP A 28 27.06 11.69 -8.53
N SER A 29 26.90 12.96 -8.14
CA SER A 29 25.67 13.44 -7.48
C SER A 29 24.70 13.97 -8.53
N VAL A 30 23.46 13.50 -8.51
CA VAL A 30 22.37 13.97 -9.38
C VAL A 30 21.28 14.60 -8.52
N ALA A 31 20.83 15.79 -8.90
CA ALA A 31 19.72 16.48 -8.26
C ALA A 31 18.54 16.55 -9.24
N SER A 32 17.45 15.84 -8.92
CA SER A 32 16.23 15.79 -9.74
C SER A 32 15.13 16.59 -9.07
N LEU A 33 14.44 17.46 -9.83
CA LEU A 33 13.30 18.22 -9.32
C LEU A 33 12.15 17.26 -8.95
N ILE A 34 11.55 17.44 -7.77
CA ILE A 34 10.40 16.64 -7.30
C ILE A 34 9.24 17.54 -6.86
N THR A 35 8.03 16.98 -6.85
CA THR A 35 6.82 17.62 -6.32
C THR A 35 6.69 17.36 -4.81
N GLY A 36 5.82 18.07 -4.09
CA GLY A 36 5.58 17.79 -2.66
C GLY A 36 5.01 16.38 -2.44
N ASN A 37 4.18 15.91 -3.37
CA ASN A 37 3.63 14.55 -3.38
C ASN A 37 4.70 13.45 -3.55
N ALA A 38 5.94 13.78 -3.91
CA ALA A 38 7.04 12.81 -3.96
C ALA A 38 7.65 12.51 -2.58
N LEU A 39 7.29 13.26 -1.53
CA LEU A 39 7.69 13.02 -0.15
C LEU A 39 6.71 12.07 0.58
N MET A 40 6.21 11.04 -0.12
CA MET A 40 5.39 10.01 0.52
C MET A 40 6.23 9.28 1.57
N ASN A 41 5.71 9.13 2.78
CA ASN A 41 6.30 8.19 3.74
C ASN A 41 6.04 6.74 3.28
N ASP A 42 6.79 5.78 3.83
CA ASP A 42 6.72 4.37 3.39
C ASP A 42 5.29 3.81 3.47
N TYR A 43 4.49 4.24 4.47
CA TYR A 43 3.09 3.85 4.60
C TYR A 43 2.24 4.37 3.42
N GLN A 44 2.34 5.67 3.12
CA GLN A 44 1.64 6.28 1.98
C GLN A 44 2.10 5.67 0.64
N ALA A 45 3.39 5.36 0.49
CA ALA A 45 3.94 4.73 -0.72
C ALA A 45 3.34 3.34 -0.97
N MET A 46 3.12 2.54 0.08
CA MET A 46 2.44 1.25 -0.04
C MET A 46 1.01 1.39 -0.58
N TRP A 47 0.22 2.32 -0.06
CA TRP A 47 -1.13 2.57 -0.58
C TRP A 47 -1.11 3.12 -2.01
N HIS A 48 -0.08 3.89 -2.40
CA HIS A 48 0.09 4.32 -3.78
C HIS A 48 0.33 3.15 -4.74
N ILE A 49 1.13 2.16 -4.35
CA ILE A 49 1.34 0.93 -5.13
C ILE A 49 0.00 0.22 -5.38
N LEU A 50 -0.82 0.04 -4.34
CA LEU A 50 -2.14 -0.57 -4.49
C LEU A 50 -3.04 0.24 -5.44
N LYS A 51 -3.12 1.56 -5.25
CA LYS A 51 -3.91 2.47 -6.11
C LYS A 51 -3.49 2.42 -7.58
N LYS A 52 -2.18 2.33 -7.88
CA LYS A 52 -1.68 2.21 -9.26
C LYS A 52 -1.93 0.84 -9.88
N SER A 53 -1.87 -0.23 -9.08
CA SER A 53 -2.08 -1.60 -9.55
C SER A 53 -3.52 -1.96 -9.92
N ARG A 54 -4.52 -1.10 -9.64
CA ARG A 54 -5.96 -1.39 -9.89
C ARG A 54 -6.27 -1.76 -11.35
N ASN A 55 -5.45 -1.33 -12.31
CA ASN A 55 -5.62 -1.61 -13.73
C ASN A 55 -4.81 -2.83 -14.21
N ASP A 56 -4.00 -3.45 -13.34
CA ASP A 56 -3.16 -4.59 -13.70
C ASP A 56 -3.99 -5.88 -13.69
N ALA A 57 -3.93 -6.64 -14.79
CA ALA A 57 -4.71 -7.87 -14.93
C ALA A 57 -4.28 -9.00 -13.97
N VAL A 58 -3.00 -9.06 -13.61
CA VAL A 58 -2.39 -10.12 -12.79
C VAL A 58 -1.67 -9.51 -11.60
N ALA A 59 -1.94 -10.02 -10.40
CA ALA A 59 -1.22 -9.58 -9.21
C ALA A 59 0.20 -10.14 -9.19
N SER A 60 1.20 -9.29 -9.46
CA SER A 60 2.58 -9.61 -9.14
C SER A 60 2.74 -9.84 -7.64
N VAL A 61 3.81 -10.55 -7.22
CA VAL A 61 4.11 -10.82 -5.80
C VAL A 61 4.28 -9.55 -4.94
N ILE A 62 4.41 -8.37 -5.56
CA ILE A 62 4.49 -7.08 -4.88
C ILE A 62 3.15 -6.75 -4.20
N ILE A 63 2.03 -6.83 -4.92
CA ILE A 63 0.69 -6.45 -4.43
C ILE A 63 0.30 -7.15 -3.11
N PRO A 64 0.34 -8.49 -2.97
CA PRO A 64 -0.02 -9.18 -1.73
C PRO A 64 0.98 -8.93 -0.59
N ASN A 65 2.26 -8.67 -0.91
CA ASN A 65 3.26 -8.27 0.09
C ASN A 65 2.97 -6.86 0.61
N THR A 66 2.68 -5.91 -0.28
CA THR A 66 2.28 -4.54 0.06
C THR A 66 1.01 -4.53 0.91
N MET A 67 -0.02 -5.29 0.52
CA MET A 67 -1.23 -5.49 1.32
C MET A 67 -0.91 -6.01 2.71
N ARG A 68 -0.11 -7.07 2.81
CA ARG A 68 0.28 -7.62 4.11
C ARG A 68 1.01 -6.58 4.97
N GLN A 69 1.99 -5.87 4.42
CA GLN A 69 2.79 -4.89 5.15
C GLN A 69 1.90 -3.72 5.64
N ILE A 70 0.90 -3.30 4.86
CA ILE A 70 -0.13 -2.33 5.29
C ILE A 70 -0.92 -2.87 6.48
N LEU A 71 -1.49 -4.09 6.38
CA LEU A 71 -2.30 -4.69 7.44
C LEU A 71 -1.50 -4.85 8.75
N GLU A 72 -0.28 -5.38 8.63
CA GLU A 72 0.65 -5.63 9.74
C GLU A 72 1.06 -4.31 10.42
N TYR A 73 1.41 -3.28 9.66
CA TYR A 73 1.75 -1.96 10.19
C TYR A 73 0.55 -1.27 10.85
N TYR A 74 -0.57 -1.14 10.11
CA TYR A 74 -1.71 -0.34 10.52
C TYR A 74 -2.43 -0.91 11.76
N PHE A 75 -2.76 -2.20 11.76
CA PHE A 75 -3.50 -2.80 12.87
C PHE A 75 -2.63 -2.99 14.12
N SER A 76 -1.30 -3.09 13.98
CA SER A 76 -0.38 -3.02 15.12
C SER A 76 -0.31 -1.60 15.69
N PHE A 77 -0.08 -0.60 14.84
CA PHE A 77 0.07 0.80 15.27
C PHE A 77 -1.22 1.38 15.89
N SER A 78 -2.39 1.05 15.32
CA SER A 78 -3.69 1.49 15.83
C SER A 78 -4.22 0.70 17.04
N GLY A 79 -3.47 -0.29 17.54
CA GLY A 79 -3.91 -1.14 18.66
C GLY A 79 -5.06 -2.11 18.31
N LYS A 80 -5.39 -2.29 17.04
CA LYS A 80 -6.52 -3.09 16.53
C LYS A 80 -6.14 -4.53 16.14
N TYR A 81 -4.92 -4.97 16.44
CA TYR A 81 -4.36 -6.28 16.05
C TYR A 81 -5.24 -7.49 16.44
N LEU A 82 -5.87 -7.48 17.62
CA LEU A 82 -6.78 -8.54 18.05
C LEU A 82 -8.08 -8.60 17.21
N SER A 83 -8.64 -7.44 16.87
CA SER A 83 -9.82 -7.32 16.00
C SER A 83 -9.50 -7.77 14.59
N PHE A 84 -8.31 -7.40 14.07
CA PHE A 84 -7.79 -7.86 12.78
C PHE A 84 -7.63 -9.38 12.71
N ASN A 85 -7.01 -10.02 13.71
CA ASN A 85 -6.86 -11.47 13.72
C ASN A 85 -8.22 -12.19 13.80
N SER A 86 -9.13 -11.70 14.64
CA SER A 86 -10.50 -12.23 14.75
C SER A 86 -11.27 -12.12 13.43
N ALA A 87 -11.13 -10.98 12.73
CA ALA A 87 -11.71 -10.77 11.40
C ALA A 87 -11.13 -11.72 10.36
N LEU A 88 -9.80 -11.85 10.31
CA LEU A 88 -9.08 -12.70 9.38
C LEU A 88 -9.45 -14.18 9.57
N GLU A 89 -9.55 -14.64 10.82
CA GLU A 89 -10.00 -15.99 11.16
C GLU A 89 -11.46 -16.21 10.74
N ARG A 90 -12.38 -15.28 11.09
CA ARG A 90 -13.81 -15.38 10.73
C ARG A 90 -14.01 -15.49 9.22
N LEU A 91 -13.36 -14.62 8.45
CA LEU A 91 -13.45 -14.61 6.99
C LEU A 91 -12.80 -15.86 6.37
N SER A 92 -11.72 -16.40 6.95
CA SER A 92 -11.06 -17.62 6.46
C SER A 92 -11.87 -18.91 6.63
N HIS A 93 -12.93 -18.87 7.45
CA HIS A 93 -13.88 -19.97 7.65
C HIS A 93 -15.06 -19.95 6.67
N ASP A 94 -15.24 -18.88 5.89
CA ASP A 94 -16.26 -18.84 4.85
C ASP A 94 -15.94 -19.84 3.73
N LYS A 95 -16.85 -20.80 3.51
CA LYS A 95 -16.70 -21.85 2.50
C LYS A 95 -17.04 -21.39 1.09
N SER A 96 -17.68 -20.22 0.93
CA SER A 96 -18.00 -19.66 -0.39
C SER A 96 -16.76 -19.12 -1.12
N GLU A 97 -15.71 -18.73 -0.38
CA GLU A 97 -14.49 -18.12 -0.93
C GLU A 97 -13.20 -18.86 -0.52
N PRO A 98 -12.95 -20.07 -1.05
CA PRO A 98 -11.74 -20.84 -0.72
C PRO A 98 -10.43 -20.10 -1.04
N GLY A 99 -10.45 -19.16 -1.99
CA GLY A 99 -9.31 -18.28 -2.29
C GLY A 99 -8.95 -17.34 -1.14
N PHE A 100 -9.95 -16.81 -0.41
CA PHE A 100 -9.71 -15.94 0.74
C PHE A 100 -8.92 -16.68 1.83
N LYS A 101 -9.21 -17.95 2.07
CA LYS A 101 -8.46 -18.77 3.05
C LYS A 101 -6.96 -18.89 2.70
N ALA A 102 -6.60 -18.94 1.42
CA ALA A 102 -5.20 -18.94 0.99
C ALA A 102 -4.53 -17.57 1.22
N PHE A 103 -5.25 -16.48 0.95
CA PHE A 103 -4.80 -15.11 1.21
C PHE A 103 -4.65 -14.82 2.71
N ALA A 104 -5.63 -15.19 3.54
CA ALA A 104 -5.59 -15.06 5.00
C ALA A 104 -4.37 -15.77 5.60
N ARG A 105 -4.08 -16.99 5.16
CA ARG A 105 -2.87 -17.73 5.57
C ARG A 105 -1.57 -17.05 5.12
N TYR A 106 -1.56 -16.39 3.97
CA TYR A 106 -0.41 -15.64 3.47
C TYR A 106 -0.14 -14.38 4.31
N VAL A 107 -1.21 -13.62 4.60
CA VAL A 107 -1.18 -12.43 5.45
C VAL A 107 -0.69 -12.77 6.85
N ASN A 108 -1.26 -13.79 7.50
CA ASN A 108 -0.95 -14.18 8.88
C ASN A 108 0.43 -14.86 9.06
N ARG A 109 1.17 -15.17 7.98
CA ARG A 109 2.37 -16.05 8.02
C ARG A 109 3.50 -15.55 8.92
N HIS A 110 3.59 -14.25 9.24
CA HIS A 110 4.83 -13.62 9.76
C HIS A 110 6.02 -13.80 8.75
N SER A 111 7.19 -13.20 8.97
CA SER A 111 8.34 -13.29 8.02
C SER A 111 9.29 -14.47 8.32
N HIS A 112 9.35 -14.92 9.58
CA HIS A 112 10.30 -15.92 10.07
C HIS A 112 9.70 -17.31 10.38
N ALA A 113 8.41 -17.56 10.08
CA ALA A 113 7.69 -18.70 10.68
C ALA A 113 7.85 -20.08 10.00
N ASP A 114 8.19 -20.16 8.70
CA ASP A 114 8.37 -21.44 8.00
C ASP A 114 9.22 -21.24 6.73
N ALA A 115 10.04 -22.23 6.36
CA ALA A 115 10.86 -22.22 5.15
C ALA A 115 10.07 -22.61 3.87
N ARG A 116 8.85 -23.12 4.01
CA ARG A 116 8.02 -23.53 2.86
C ARG A 116 7.43 -22.32 2.12
N ASN A 117 7.64 -22.29 0.80
CA ASN A 117 6.97 -21.33 -0.07
C ASN A 117 5.46 -21.63 -0.13
N ILE A 118 4.66 -20.78 0.50
CA ILE A 118 3.25 -20.68 0.14
C ILE A 118 3.20 -20.08 -1.26
N LYS A 119 2.98 -20.93 -2.27
CA LYS A 119 2.47 -20.45 -3.55
C LYS A 119 1.14 -19.75 -3.27
N LEU A 120 1.17 -18.42 -3.37
CA LEU A 120 -0.02 -17.62 -3.49
C LEU A 120 -0.74 -18.00 -4.79
N LEU A 121 -2.03 -17.68 -4.93
CA LEU A 121 -2.82 -18.06 -6.11
C LEU A 121 -2.19 -17.42 -7.37
N GLU A 122 -1.42 -18.20 -8.15
CA GLU A 122 -0.62 -17.73 -9.29
C GLU A 122 -1.47 -17.15 -10.44
N THR A 123 -2.80 -17.24 -10.32
CA THR A 123 -3.81 -16.81 -11.29
C THR A 123 -4.81 -15.77 -10.77
N ALA A 124 -4.66 -15.26 -9.53
CA ALA A 124 -5.58 -14.25 -9.01
C ALA A 124 -5.30 -12.86 -9.61
N SER A 125 -6.38 -12.16 -9.97
CA SER A 125 -6.33 -10.78 -10.46
C SER A 125 -6.09 -9.80 -9.30
N VAL A 126 -5.60 -8.59 -9.63
CA VAL A 126 -5.46 -7.53 -8.60
C VAL A 126 -6.81 -7.14 -8.01
N ALA A 127 -7.88 -7.13 -8.82
CA ALA A 127 -9.25 -6.88 -8.36
C ALA A 127 -9.66 -7.83 -7.22
N LEU A 128 -9.45 -9.14 -7.38
CA LEU A 128 -9.81 -10.13 -6.35
C LEU A 128 -9.01 -9.95 -5.06
N TYR A 129 -7.73 -9.58 -5.15
CA TYR A 129 -6.93 -9.23 -3.97
C TYR A 129 -7.43 -7.97 -3.27
N LEU A 130 -7.82 -6.95 -4.04
CA LEU A 130 -8.39 -5.71 -3.50
C LEU A 130 -9.73 -5.99 -2.80
N GLU A 131 -10.60 -6.82 -3.37
CA GLU A 131 -11.84 -7.25 -2.73
C GLU A 131 -11.60 -7.95 -1.39
N TRP A 132 -10.66 -8.91 -1.32
CA TRP A 132 -10.32 -9.59 -0.06
C TRP A 132 -9.68 -8.66 0.97
N PHE A 133 -8.83 -7.74 0.52
CA PHE A 133 -8.20 -6.74 1.37
C PHE A 133 -9.22 -5.74 1.92
N GLU A 134 -10.15 -5.26 1.09
CA GLU A 134 -11.28 -4.41 1.47
C GLU A 134 -12.16 -5.11 2.51
N LYS A 135 -12.55 -6.38 2.30
CA LYS A 135 -13.36 -7.16 3.25
C LYS A 135 -12.77 -7.21 4.65
N ILE A 136 -11.44 -7.27 4.79
CA ILE A 136 -10.79 -7.21 6.11
C ILE A 136 -11.06 -5.85 6.75
N PHE A 137 -10.81 -4.75 6.03
CA PHE A 137 -11.11 -3.40 6.53
C PHE A 137 -12.60 -3.18 6.82
N SER A 138 -13.52 -3.65 5.97
CA SER A 138 -14.97 -3.57 6.21
C SER A 138 -15.42 -4.20 7.53
N THR A 139 -14.64 -5.12 8.10
CA THR A 139 -14.94 -5.76 9.39
C THR A 139 -14.27 -5.12 10.61
N VAL A 140 -13.34 -4.16 10.42
CA VAL A 140 -12.51 -3.60 11.52
C VAL A 140 -12.40 -2.07 11.46
N ASP A 141 -12.20 -1.49 10.28
CA ASP A 141 -12.12 -0.04 10.04
C ASP A 141 -12.34 0.27 8.54
N ALA A 142 -13.60 0.42 8.14
CA ALA A 142 -13.95 0.74 6.74
C ALA A 142 -13.55 2.17 6.35
N GLU A 143 -13.68 3.12 7.28
CA GLU A 143 -13.39 4.54 7.06
C GLU A 143 -11.93 4.76 6.67
N HIS A 144 -11.00 4.09 7.36
CA HIS A 144 -9.58 4.18 7.04
C HIS A 144 -9.25 3.67 5.64
N TYR A 145 -9.85 2.55 5.21
CA TYR A 145 -9.64 2.03 3.86
C TYR A 145 -10.17 2.99 2.79
N HIS A 146 -11.37 3.54 2.97
CA HIS A 146 -11.92 4.52 2.05
C HIS A 146 -11.05 5.79 1.97
N LEU A 147 -10.56 6.29 3.11
CA LEU A 147 -9.65 7.43 3.15
C LEU A 147 -8.38 7.18 2.32
N MET A 148 -7.65 6.08 2.59
CA MET A 148 -6.39 5.80 1.90
C MET A 148 -6.56 5.50 0.40
N MET A 149 -7.69 4.90 0.00
CA MET A 149 -7.98 4.54 -1.39
C MET A 149 -8.56 5.70 -2.24
N HIS A 150 -9.16 6.72 -1.61
CA HIS A 150 -9.85 7.82 -2.31
C HIS A 150 -9.32 9.23 -2.03
N GLU A 151 -8.32 9.41 -1.14
CA GLU A 151 -7.69 10.72 -0.85
C GLU A 151 -7.24 11.51 -2.10
N ASP A 152 -6.89 10.82 -3.19
CA ASP A 152 -6.39 11.45 -4.42
C ASP A 152 -7.48 12.19 -5.25
N GLN A 153 -8.76 12.15 -4.85
CA GLN A 153 -9.87 12.76 -5.61
C GLN A 153 -10.25 14.20 -5.21
N GLN A 154 -9.49 14.86 -4.31
CA GLN A 154 -9.77 16.23 -3.85
C GLN A 154 -8.59 17.22 -3.99
N LEU A 155 -7.81 17.16 -5.09
CA LEU A 155 -6.82 18.18 -5.45
C LEU A 155 -6.76 18.45 -6.97
#